data_AF-A0A0R3EMN7-F1
#
_entry.id   AF-A0A0R3EMN7-F1
#
_cell.length_a   1.000
_cell.length_b   1.000
_cell.length_c   1.000
_cell.angle_alpha   90.00
_cell.angle_beta   90.00
_cell.angle_gamma   90.00
#
_symmetry.space_group_name_H-M   'P 1'
#
loop_
_entity.id
_entity.type
_entity.pdbx_description
1 polymer ?
#
loop_
_entity_poly.entity_id
_entity_poly.type
_entity_poly.pdbx_seq_one_letter_code
_entity_poly.pdbx_strand_id
1 'polypeptide(L)'
;MAERTYDLDAMQEHIDFLTKQIESLTDQAKNVERTAEGVLSQYEGQGAEKFMEANAEWRTKFTQHLESLGALRDRIKITHGNYLDARTKNREMFPGA
;
A
#
# COMPACT_ATOMS: atom_id res chain seq x y z
N MET A 1 33.47 13.80 -4.01
CA MET A 1 32.04 13.80 -3.64
C MET A 1 31.71 12.40 -3.16
N ALA A 2 31.25 12.23 -1.92
CA ALA A 2 30.85 10.90 -1.46
C ALA A 2 29.67 10.46 -2.32
N GLU A 3 29.84 9.35 -3.05
CA GLU A 3 28.79 8.72 -3.83
C GLU A 3 27.64 8.45 -2.86
N ARG A 4 26.48 9.10 -3.07
CA ARG A 4 25.26 8.73 -2.34
C ARG A 4 24.86 7.36 -2.87
N THR A 5 25.39 6.31 -2.27
CA THR A 5 24.98 4.95 -2.55
C THR A 5 23.58 4.78 -1.98
N TYR A 6 22.59 4.81 -2.85
CA TYR A 6 21.23 4.44 -2.46
C TYR A 6 21.17 2.93 -2.29
N ASP A 7 20.66 2.47 -1.16
CA ASP A 7 20.47 1.05 -0.88
C ASP A 7 19.23 0.55 -1.65
N LEU A 8 19.48 0.00 -2.84
CA LEU A 8 18.44 -0.52 -3.74
C LEU A 8 17.75 -1.75 -3.15
N ASP A 9 18.50 -2.58 -2.41
CA ASP A 9 17.96 -3.78 -1.78
C ASP A 9 16.97 -3.39 -0.68
N ALA A 10 17.33 -2.41 0.17
CA ALA A 10 16.40 -1.86 1.16
C ALA A 10 15.16 -1.20 0.53
N MET A 11 15.28 -0.55 -0.63
CA MET A 11 14.11 -0.03 -1.35
C MET A 11 13.20 -1.16 -1.84
N GLN A 12 13.77 -2.24 -2.37
CA GLN A 12 13.01 -3.41 -2.82
C GLN A 12 12.32 -4.11 -1.63
N GLU A 13 13.00 -4.29 -0.51
CA GLU A 13 12.40 -4.83 0.72
C GLU A 13 11.22 -3.99 1.20
N HIS A 14 11.33 -2.66 1.12
CA HIS A 14 10.25 -1.76 1.49
C HIS A 14 9.04 -1.86 0.53
N ILE A 15 9.29 -2.01 -0.77
CA ILE A 15 8.24 -2.26 -1.78
C ILE A 15 7.49 -3.56 -1.48
N ASP A 16 8.22 -4.63 -1.15
CA ASP A 16 7.66 -5.94 -0.85
C ASP A 16 6.87 -5.91 0.46
N PHE A 17 7.39 -5.20 1.47
CA PHE A 17 6.70 -4.97 2.72
C PHE A 17 5.36 -4.25 2.49
N LEU A 18 5.36 -3.11 1.78
CA LEU A 18 4.14 -2.37 1.48
C LEU A 18 3.13 -3.21 0.68
N THR A 19 3.61 -4.04 -0.26
CA THR A 19 2.74 -4.92 -1.05
C THR A 19 2.03 -5.93 -0.14
N LYS A 20 2.76 -6.63 0.72
CA LYS A 20 2.19 -7.60 1.68
C LYS A 20 1.22 -6.93 2.66
N GLN A 21 1.53 -5.73 3.12
CA GLN A 21 0.65 -4.98 4.03
C GLN A 21 -0.66 -4.58 3.33
N ILE A 22 -0.60 -4.10 2.08
CA ILE A 22 -1.81 -3.75 1.31
C ILE A 22 -2.69 -5.00 1.10
N GLU A 23 -2.09 -6.14 0.74
CA GLU A 23 -2.82 -7.42 0.58
C GLU A 23 -3.50 -7.84 1.89
N SER A 24 -2.74 -7.88 2.99
CA SER A 24 -3.26 -8.24 4.32
C SER A 24 -4.40 -7.32 4.75
N LEU A 25 -4.24 -6.00 4.58
CA LEU A 25 -5.27 -5.02 4.93
C LEU A 25 -6.52 -5.17 4.07
N THR A 26 -6.35 -5.47 2.78
CA THR A 26 -7.48 -5.73 1.86
C THR A 26 -8.28 -6.96 2.30
N ASP A 27 -7.61 -8.04 2.71
CA ASP A 27 -8.30 -9.24 3.18
C ASP A 27 -8.96 -9.05 4.55
N GLN A 28 -8.32 -8.30 5.45
CA GLN A 28 -8.94 -7.89 6.71
C GLN A 28 -10.20 -7.05 6.49
N ALA A 29 -10.19 -6.14 5.51
CA ALA A 29 -11.37 -5.34 5.19
C ALA A 29 -12.55 -6.20 4.71
N LYS A 30 -12.31 -7.19 3.85
CA LYS A 30 -13.34 -8.16 3.45
C LYS A 30 -13.94 -8.91 4.65
N ASN A 31 -13.10 -9.23 5.64
CA ASN A 31 -13.57 -9.89 6.87
C ASN A 31 -14.42 -8.96 7.74
N VAL A 32 -14.04 -7.68 7.84
CA VAL A 32 -14.85 -6.66 8.52
C VAL A 32 -16.18 -6.48 7.82
N GLU A 33 -16.21 -6.37 6.48
CA GLU A 33 -17.44 -6.23 5.70
C GLU A 33 -18.39 -7.42 5.92
N ARG A 34 -17.87 -8.65 5.83
CA ARG A 34 -18.67 -9.87 6.09
C ARG A 34 -19.23 -9.89 7.52
N THR A 35 -18.44 -9.44 8.48
CA THR A 35 -18.89 -9.35 9.88
C THR A 35 -19.97 -8.28 10.04
N ALA A 36 -19.80 -7.13 9.39
CA ALA A 36 -20.76 -6.05 9.38
C ALA A 36 -22.10 -6.47 8.77
N GLU A 37 -22.09 -7.21 7.66
CA GLU A 37 -23.29 -7.80 7.06
C GLU A 37 -23.98 -8.79 8.00
N GLY A 38 -23.20 -9.66 8.65
CA GLY A 38 -23.72 -10.62 9.62
C GLY A 38 -24.38 -9.94 10.83
N VAL A 39 -23.75 -8.89 11.36
CA VAL A 39 -24.31 -8.05 12.42
C VAL A 39 -25.61 -7.39 11.92
N LEU A 40 -25.58 -6.74 10.76
CA LEU A 40 -26.72 -5.99 10.23
C LEU A 40 -27.98 -6.85 10.08
N SER A 41 -27.82 -8.12 9.72
CA SER A 41 -28.93 -9.08 9.58
C SER A 41 -29.77 -9.25 10.86
N GLN A 42 -29.25 -8.85 12.03
CA GLN A 42 -29.87 -8.98 13.34
C GLN A 42 -30.47 -7.66 13.85
N TYR A 43 -30.31 -6.54 13.14
CA TYR A 43 -30.77 -5.21 13.59
C TYR A 43 -31.74 -4.59 12.59
N GLU A 44 -32.78 -3.93 13.13
CA GLU A 44 -33.75 -3.14 12.36
C GLU A 44 -33.89 -1.73 12.95
N GLY A 45 -34.44 -0.81 12.16
CA GLY A 45 -34.70 0.57 12.57
C GLY A 45 -33.46 1.45 12.64
N GLN A 46 -33.56 2.54 13.41
CA GLN A 46 -32.56 3.64 13.42
C GLN A 46 -31.13 3.18 13.77
N GLY A 47 -30.98 2.13 14.58
CA GLY A 47 -29.67 1.56 14.92
C GLY A 47 -28.98 0.91 13.71
N ALA A 48 -29.74 0.20 12.87
CA ALA A 48 -29.22 -0.40 11.64
C ALA A 48 -28.83 0.67 10.63
N GLU A 49 -29.63 1.73 10.47
CA GLU A 49 -29.32 2.87 9.60
C GLU A 49 -28.00 3.55 10.00
N LYS A 50 -27.84 3.88 11.29
CA LYS A 50 -26.61 4.48 11.81
C LYS A 50 -25.40 3.58 11.66
N PHE A 51 -25.57 2.28 11.83
CA PHE A 51 -24.51 1.31 11.58
C PHE A 51 -24.10 1.28 10.09
N MET A 52 -25.06 1.28 9.16
CA MET A 52 -24.74 1.34 7.72
C MET A 52 -23.99 2.61 7.35
N GLU A 53 -24.41 3.76 7.87
CA GLU A 53 -23.72 5.05 7.65
C GLU A 53 -22.27 4.96 8.14
N ALA A 54 -22.05 4.50 9.38
CA ALA A 54 -20.72 4.35 9.96
C ALA A 54 -19.85 3.34 9.18
N ASN A 55 -20.43 2.22 8.73
CA ASN A 55 -19.73 1.22 7.93
C ASN A 55 -19.34 1.76 6.55
N ALA A 56 -20.22 2.54 5.90
CA ALA A 56 -19.93 3.18 4.62
C ALA A 56 -18.83 4.24 4.74
N GLU A 57 -18.85 5.04 5.81
CA GLU A 57 -17.80 6.02 6.11
C GLU A 57 -16.46 5.34 6.37
N TRP A 58 -16.46 4.27 7.18
CA TRP A 58 -15.28 3.46 7.44
C TRP A 58 -14.70 2.89 6.13
N ARG A 59 -15.52 2.25 5.29
CA ARG A 59 -15.09 1.69 4.01
C ARG A 59 -14.45 2.75 3.11
N THR A 60 -15.08 3.91 3.02
CA THR A 60 -14.58 5.03 2.21
C THR A 60 -13.20 5.48 2.69
N LYS A 61 -13.03 5.73 4.00
CA LYS A 61 -11.74 6.16 4.56
C LYS A 61 -10.67 5.08 4.43
N PHE A 62 -11.04 3.82 4.62
CA PHE A 62 -10.12 2.70 4.52
C PHE A 62 -9.59 2.52 3.09
N THR A 63 -10.48 2.60 2.09
CA THR A 63 -10.08 2.58 0.67
C THR A 63 -9.11 3.72 0.34
N GLN A 64 -9.38 4.94 0.82
CA GLN A 64 -8.46 6.07 0.63
C GLN A 64 -7.08 5.83 1.25
N HIS A 65 -7.02 5.16 2.39
CA HIS A 65 -5.75 4.77 3.01
C HIS A 65 -5.01 3.69 2.21
N LEU A 66 -5.71 2.67 1.70
CA LEU A 66 -5.11 1.68 0.79
C LEU A 66 -4.55 2.33 -0.47
N GLU A 67 -5.29 3.25 -1.08
CA GLU A 67 -4.84 4.02 -2.25
C GLU A 67 -3.59 4.85 -1.93
N SER A 68 -3.56 5.49 -0.76
CA SER A 68 -2.40 6.27 -0.31
C SER A 68 -1.15 5.40 -0.12
N LEU A 69 -1.30 4.20 0.46
CA LEU A 69 -0.22 3.22 0.58
C LEU A 69 0.24 2.71 -0.80
N GLY A 70 -0.70 2.44 -1.70
CA GLY A 70 -0.41 2.07 -3.09
C GLY A 70 0.41 3.14 -3.81
N ALA A 71 -0.02 4.41 -3.71
CA ALA A 71 0.68 5.54 -4.30
C ALA A 71 2.10 5.72 -3.72
N LEU A 72 2.29 5.50 -2.42
CA LEU A 72 3.61 5.52 -1.80
C LEU A 72 4.50 4.40 -2.36
N ARG A 73 4.01 3.15 -2.38
CA ARG A 73 4.72 2.01 -2.95
C ARG A 73 5.14 2.29 -4.39
N ASP A 74 4.25 2.84 -5.21
CA ASP A 74 4.51 3.09 -6.63
C ASP A 74 5.56 4.20 -6.82
N ARG A 75 5.56 5.25 -5.99
CA ARG A 75 6.63 6.25 -5.97
C ARG A 75 7.99 5.65 -5.63
N ILE A 76 8.04 4.73 -4.67
CA ILE A 76 9.28 4.02 -4.31
C ILE A 76 9.73 3.13 -5.46
N LYS A 77 8.82 2.39 -6.12
CA LYS A 77 9.11 1.58 -7.32
C LYS A 77 9.74 2.41 -8.44
N ILE A 78 9.15 3.57 -8.76
CA ILE A 78 9.68 4.47 -9.79
C ILE A 78 11.08 4.95 -9.40
N THR A 79 11.26 5.35 -8.14
CA THR A 79 12.54 5.83 -7.63
C THR A 79 13.62 4.75 -7.68
N HIS A 80 13.29 3.55 -7.23
CA HIS A 80 14.15 2.37 -7.30
C HIS A 80 14.58 2.06 -8.74
N GLY A 81 13.63 2.04 -9.68
CA GLY A 81 13.92 1.83 -11.11
C GLY A 81 14.86 2.89 -11.67
N ASN A 82 14.62 4.17 -11.38
CA ASN A 82 15.50 5.27 -11.84
C ASN A 82 16.94 5.12 -11.35
N TYR A 83 17.12 4.73 -10.08
CA TYR A 83 18.46 4.53 -9.52
C TYR A 83 19.13 3.26 -10.05
N LEU A 84 18.37 2.19 -10.28
CA LEU A 84 18.88 0.97 -10.91
C LEU A 84 19.36 1.22 -12.35
N ASP A 85 18.58 1.99 -13.13
CA ASP A 85 18.94 2.40 -14.49
C ASP A 85 20.20 3.27 -14.49
N ALA A 86 20.28 4.23 -13.56
CA ALA A 86 21.47 5.08 -13.41
C ALA A 86 22.71 4.27 -13.05
N ARG A 87 22.59 3.30 -12.13
CA ARG A 87 23.68 2.39 -11.74
C ARG A 87 24.13 1.54 -12.93
N THR A 88 23.20 1.05 -13.73
CA THR A 88 23.49 0.24 -14.93
C THR A 88 24.23 1.08 -15.97
N LYS A 89 23.72 2.27 -16.30
CA LYS A 89 24.37 3.19 -17.25
C LYS A 89 25.77 3.61 -16.79
N ASN A 90 25.95 3.90 -15.50
CA ASN A 90 27.27 4.24 -14.97
C ASN A 90 28.26 3.08 -15.14
N ARG A 91 27.82 1.83 -14.91
CA ARG A 91 28.65 0.64 -15.13
C ARG A 91 29.01 0.43 -16.60
N GLU A 92 28.10 0.73 -17.53
CA GLU A 92 28.35 0.66 -18.97
C GLU A 92 29.32 1.75 -19.45
N MET A 93 29.21 2.97 -18.91
CA MET A 93 30.09 4.09 -19.27
C MET A 93 31.48 3.98 -18.65
N PHE A 94 31.59 3.38 -17.46
CA PHE A 94 32.84 3.23 -16.71
C PHE A 94 33.11 1.76 -16.35
N PRO A 95 33.42 0.90 -17.33
CA PRO A 95 33.72 -0.50 -17.07
C PRO A 95 35.10 -0.61 -16.38
N GLY A 96 35.11 -0.82 -15.06
CA GLY A 96 36.32 -1.13 -14.29
C GLY A 96 36.76 -0.10 -13.23
N ALA A 97 35.90 0.86 -12.87
CA ALA A 97 36.07 1.65 -11.64
C ALA A 97 35.57 0.88 -10.40
#